data_AF-A0A2N0QG80-F1
#
_entry.id   AF-A0A2N0QG80-F1
#
_cell.length_a   1.000
_cell.length_b   1.000
_cell.length_c   1.000
_cell.angle_alpha   90.00
_cell.angle_beta   90.00
_cell.angle_gamma   90.00
#
_symmetry.space_group_name_H-M   'P 1'
#
loop_
_entity.id
_entity.type
_entity.pdbx_description
1 polymer ?
#
loop_
_entity_poly.entity_id
_entity_poly.type
_entity_poly.pdbx_seq_one_letter_code
_entity_poly.pdbx_strand_id
1 'polypeptide(L)'
;MLNLVLTKARLKQKSEQRTIFLYKNLKEDIWDKFSNEVNSRLGLYLATHHPSISSLSALSLDKLWHALKRSILGSAIDSLPFQHVSNTHHHKYPSELTMLIAINKFLDRLLFKLTTSRP
;
A
#
# COMPACT_ATOMS: atom_id res chain seq x y z
N MET A 1 -22.59 -18.21 6.42
CA MET A 1 -22.64 -16.84 5.87
C MET A 1 -21.34 -16.05 6.09
N LEU A 2 -20.73 -16.07 7.29
CA LEU A 2 -19.47 -15.36 7.61
C LEU A 2 -18.27 -15.70 6.69
N ASN A 3 -18.08 -16.98 6.34
CA ASN A 3 -16.96 -17.41 5.48
C ASN A 3 -17.05 -16.84 4.05
N LEU A 4 -18.24 -16.63 3.52
CA LEU A 4 -18.42 -16.07 2.16
C LEU A 4 -18.02 -14.59 2.12
N VAL A 5 -18.32 -13.84 3.19
CA VAL A 5 -17.98 -12.41 3.32
C VAL A 5 -16.48 -12.22 3.45
N LEU A 6 -15.81 -13.00 4.31
CA LEU A 6 -14.36 -12.95 4.49
C LEU A 6 -13.62 -13.33 3.19
N THR A 7 -14.12 -14.32 2.45
CA THR A 7 -13.51 -14.75 1.19
C THR A 7 -13.63 -13.69 0.11
N LYS A 8 -14.80 -13.03 0.00
CA LYS A 8 -15.00 -11.90 -0.93
C LYS A 8 -14.15 -10.69 -0.57
N ALA A 9 -14.08 -10.32 0.71
CA ALA A 9 -13.25 -9.20 1.17
C ALA A 9 -11.76 -9.43 0.88
N ARG A 10 -11.28 -10.65 1.12
CA ARG A 10 -9.89 -11.05 0.83
C ARG A 10 -9.57 -11.10 -0.66
N LEU A 11 -10.52 -11.49 -1.52
CA LEU A 11 -10.35 -11.41 -2.97
C LEU A 11 -10.24 -9.96 -3.44
N LYS A 12 -11.11 -9.07 -2.94
CA LYS A 12 -11.07 -7.64 -3.24
C LYS A 12 -9.74 -6.99 -2.83
N GLN A 13 -9.25 -7.29 -1.62
CA GLN A 13 -7.97 -6.81 -1.13
C GLN A 13 -6.78 -7.29 -1.99
N LYS A 14 -6.84 -8.52 -2.52
CA LYS A 14 -5.80 -9.07 -3.39
C LYS A 14 -5.86 -8.54 -4.83
N SER A 15 -7.03 -8.12 -5.30
CA SER A 15 -7.21 -7.52 -6.62
C SER A 15 -6.83 -6.04 -6.68
N GLU A 16 -6.91 -5.34 -5.54
CA GLU A 16 -6.45 -3.95 -5.45
C GLU A 16 -4.91 -3.92 -5.54
N GLN A 17 -4.39 -3.22 -6.55
CA GLN A 17 -2.95 -2.99 -6.71
C GLN A 17 -2.51 -1.87 -5.78
N ARG A 18 -1.38 -2.03 -5.09
CA ARG A 18 -0.80 -0.95 -4.30
C ARG A 18 0.04 -0.03 -5.19
N THR A 19 -0.01 1.26 -4.90
CA THR A 19 0.85 2.26 -5.54
C THR A 19 2.20 2.28 -4.82
N ILE A 20 3.29 2.17 -5.57
CA ILE A 20 4.66 2.36 -5.08
C ILE A 20 5.25 3.59 -5.76
N PHE A 21 5.61 4.59 -4.97
CA PHE A 21 6.35 5.75 -5.45
C PHE A 21 7.84 5.41 -5.65
N LEU A 22 8.38 5.81 -6.79
CA LEU A 22 9.76 5.54 -7.18
C LEU A 22 10.62 6.74 -6.78
N TYR A 23 11.20 6.70 -5.58
CA TYR A 23 11.96 7.84 -5.02
C TYR A 23 13.48 7.70 -5.07
N LYS A 24 14.01 6.48 -5.26
CA LYS A 24 15.46 6.21 -5.13
C LYS A 24 16.34 6.84 -6.21
N ASN A 25 15.80 7.07 -7.40
CA ASN A 25 16.54 7.58 -8.57
C ASN A 25 15.87 8.83 -9.15
N LEU A 26 15.33 9.69 -8.28
CA LEU A 26 14.71 10.93 -8.72
C LEU A 26 15.77 11.90 -9.22
N LYS A 27 15.42 12.65 -10.26
CA LYS A 27 16.16 13.83 -10.64
C LYS A 27 15.92 14.95 -9.61
N GLU A 28 16.90 15.81 -9.45
CA GLU A 28 16.89 16.90 -8.47
C GLU A 28 15.70 17.86 -8.68
N ASP A 29 15.38 18.19 -9.93
CA ASP A 29 14.25 19.04 -10.29
C ASP A 29 12.89 18.48 -9.82
N ILE A 30 12.69 17.17 -9.91
CA ILE A 30 11.48 16.49 -9.43
C ILE A 30 11.46 16.50 -7.90
N TRP A 31 12.60 16.29 -7.25
CA TRP A 31 12.71 16.32 -5.79
C TRP A 31 12.42 17.71 -5.21
N ASP A 32 12.95 18.75 -5.83
CA ASP A 32 12.69 20.14 -5.46
C ASP A 32 11.22 20.49 -5.65
N LYS A 33 10.62 20.10 -6.77
CA LYS A 33 9.19 20.30 -7.00
C LYS A 33 8.35 19.59 -5.94
N PHE A 34 8.66 18.33 -5.62
CA PHE A 34 7.97 17.55 -4.60
C PHE A 34 8.08 18.21 -3.21
N SER A 35 9.30 18.57 -2.79
CA SER A 35 9.54 19.15 -1.46
C SER A 35 8.89 20.53 -1.30
N ASN A 36 8.94 21.36 -2.33
CA ASN A 36 8.25 22.65 -2.35
C ASN A 36 6.73 22.49 -2.25
N GLU A 37 6.14 21.53 -2.95
CA GLU A 37 4.71 21.24 -2.87
C GLU A 37 4.31 20.74 -1.48
N VAL A 38 5.12 19.87 -0.85
CA VAL A 38 4.89 19.41 0.53
C VAL A 38 4.87 20.59 1.50
N ASN A 39 5.86 21.48 1.40
CA ASN A 39 5.96 22.66 2.25
C ASN A 39 4.78 23.62 2.03
N SER A 40 4.39 23.85 0.77
CA SER A 40 3.24 24.68 0.41
C SER A 40 1.93 24.14 1.01
N ARG A 41 1.66 22.84 0.84
CA ARG A 41 0.45 22.19 1.36
C ARG A 41 0.40 22.19 2.88
N LEU A 42 1.54 21.90 3.53
CA LEU A 42 1.63 21.90 4.97
C LEU A 42 1.46 23.32 5.53
N GLY A 43 2.14 24.30 4.92
CA GLY A 43 2.03 25.71 5.28
C GLY A 43 0.59 26.21 5.16
N LEU A 44 -0.09 25.89 4.05
CA LEU A 44 -1.50 26.23 3.85
C LEU A 44 -2.41 25.60 4.91
N TYR A 45 -2.22 24.32 5.23
CA TYR A 45 -3.00 23.65 6.26
C TYR A 45 -2.83 24.33 7.63
N LEU A 46 -1.59 24.63 8.01
CA LEU A 46 -1.28 25.30 9.27
C LEU A 46 -1.86 26.71 9.31
N ALA A 47 -1.71 27.49 8.24
CA ALA A 47 -2.27 28.85 8.17
C ALA A 47 -3.81 28.86 8.27
N THR A 48 -4.47 27.86 7.66
CA THR A 48 -5.94 27.77 7.65
C THR A 48 -6.52 27.39 9.01
N HIS A 49 -5.88 26.47 9.72
CA HIS A 49 -6.41 25.95 10.97
C HIS A 49 -5.81 26.61 12.22
N HIS A 50 -4.63 27.24 12.07
CA HIS A 50 -3.80 27.72 13.17
C HIS A 50 -3.06 29.02 12.79
N PRO A 51 -3.79 30.14 12.62
CA PRO A 51 -3.22 31.41 12.13
C PRO A 51 -2.24 32.09 13.08
N SER A 52 -2.06 31.60 14.32
CA SER A 52 -1.10 32.14 15.29
C SER A 52 -0.09 31.07 15.73
N ILE A 53 1.18 31.47 15.89
CA ILE A 53 2.26 30.60 16.39
C ILE A 53 1.95 30.03 17.79
N SER A 54 1.26 30.81 18.64
CA SER A 54 0.81 30.37 19.96
C SER A 54 -0.28 29.28 19.91
N SER A 55 -0.93 29.09 18.76
CA SER A 55 -1.91 28.02 18.56
C SER A 55 -1.29 26.70 18.11
N LEU A 56 0.01 26.69 17.76
CA LEU A 56 0.70 25.48 17.31
C LEU A 56 0.94 24.49 18.46
N SER A 57 1.28 25.01 19.65
CA SER A 57 1.41 24.22 20.89
C SER A 57 0.08 23.67 21.39
N ALA A 58 -1.04 24.24 20.92
CA ALA A 58 -2.39 23.75 21.21
C ALA A 58 -2.83 22.61 20.27
N LEU A 59 -2.06 22.26 19.21
CA LEU A 59 -2.35 21.05 18.44
C LEU A 59 -1.95 19.82 19.23
N SER A 60 -2.83 18.82 19.18
CA SER A 60 -2.41 17.46 19.45
C SER A 60 -1.40 17.01 18.40
N LEU A 61 -0.42 16.24 18.84
CA LEU A 61 0.57 15.60 17.99
C LEU A 61 -0.09 14.82 16.84
N ASP A 62 -1.24 14.19 17.10
CA ASP A 62 -2.01 13.47 16.08
C ASP A 62 -2.44 14.37 14.93
N LYS A 63 -2.94 15.58 15.21
CA LYS A 63 -3.38 16.51 14.16
C LYS A 63 -2.22 16.97 13.30
N LEU A 64 -1.07 17.26 13.91
CA LEU A 64 0.17 17.60 13.19
C LEU A 64 0.65 16.43 12.32
N TRP A 65 0.63 15.22 12.88
CA TRP A 65 1.01 14.02 12.17
C TRP A 65 0.10 13.73 10.97
N HIS A 66 -1.20 13.93 11.12
CA HIS A 66 -2.17 13.79 10.03
C HIS A 66 -1.95 14.85 8.94
N ALA A 67 -1.70 16.09 9.30
CA ALA A 67 -1.41 17.18 8.37
C ALA A 67 -0.15 16.89 7.53
N LEU A 68 0.93 16.46 8.20
CA LEU A 68 2.18 16.09 7.55
C LEU A 68 2.00 14.93 6.58
N LYS A 69 1.41 13.81 7.05
CA LYS A 69 1.15 12.63 6.19
C LYS A 69 0.33 13.00 4.96
N ARG A 70 -0.72 13.81 5.12
CA ARG A 70 -1.58 14.23 4.01
C ARG A 70 -0.84 15.12 3.01
N SER A 71 0.00 16.02 3.50
CA SER A 71 0.82 16.90 2.65
C SER A 71 1.84 16.10 1.84
N ILE A 72 2.53 15.14 2.47
CA ILE A 72 3.47 14.23 1.81
C ILE A 72 2.76 13.37 0.76
N LEU A 73 1.69 12.67 1.14
CA LEU A 73 0.98 11.77 0.23
C LEU A 73 0.34 12.50 -0.95
N GLY A 74 -0.31 13.64 -0.70
CA GLY A 74 -0.90 14.45 -1.77
C GLY A 74 0.15 14.93 -2.75
N SER A 75 1.27 15.46 -2.26
CA SER A 75 2.36 15.92 -3.13
C SER A 75 3.00 14.76 -3.89
N ALA A 76 3.13 13.58 -3.26
CA ALA A 76 3.68 12.40 -3.91
C ALA A 76 2.82 11.94 -5.10
N ILE A 77 1.50 11.98 -4.95
CA ILE A 77 0.55 11.65 -6.04
C ILE A 77 0.74 12.55 -7.25
N ASP A 78 0.99 13.85 -7.03
CA ASP A 78 1.03 14.85 -8.10
C ASP A 78 2.40 14.98 -8.77
N SER A 79 3.48 14.60 -8.07
CA SER A 79 4.85 14.92 -8.52
C SER A 79 5.78 13.71 -8.64
N LEU A 80 5.51 12.60 -7.95
CA LEU A 80 6.41 11.44 -7.99
C LEU A 80 5.96 10.41 -9.02
N PRO A 81 6.89 9.83 -9.79
CA PRO A 81 6.60 8.66 -10.60
C PRO A 81 6.18 7.50 -9.70
N PHE A 82 5.16 6.76 -10.12
CA PHE A 82 4.66 5.61 -9.39
C PHE A 82 4.40 4.43 -10.31
N GLN A 83 4.35 3.25 -9.70
CA GLN A 83 3.93 2.02 -10.34
C GLN A 83 2.85 1.36 -9.50
N HIS A 84 1.89 0.73 -10.18
CA HIS A 84 0.95 -0.15 -9.51
C HIS A 84 1.52 -1.57 -9.47
N VAL A 85 1.55 -2.16 -8.28
CA VAL A 85 2.00 -3.54 -8.11
C VAL A 85 0.93 -4.37 -7.43
N SER A 86 0.84 -5.64 -7.84
CA SER A 86 -0.04 -6.61 -7.20
C SER A 86 0.34 -6.79 -5.73
N ASN A 87 -0.67 -6.86 -4.87
CA ASN A 87 -0.50 -7.29 -3.47
C ASN A 87 -0.28 -8.81 -3.34
N THR A 88 -0.37 -9.55 -4.46
CA THR A 88 -0.13 -10.99 -4.45
C THR A 88 1.35 -11.28 -4.33
N HIS A 89 1.75 -11.85 -3.20
CA HIS A 89 3.11 -12.36 -3.03
C HIS A 89 3.34 -13.54 -3.99
N HIS A 90 4.10 -13.29 -5.05
CA HIS A 90 4.62 -14.33 -5.91
C HIS A 90 5.98 -14.75 -5.35
N HIS A 91 6.05 -15.97 -4.84
CA HIS A 91 7.34 -16.55 -4.51
C HIS A 91 8.15 -16.66 -5.81
N LYS A 92 9.35 -16.09 -5.84
CA LYS A 92 10.30 -16.25 -6.95
C LYS A 92 11.05 -17.59 -6.78
N TYR A 93 10.33 -18.70 -6.86
CA TYR A 93 10.97 -20.00 -6.91
C TYR A 93 11.46 -20.29 -8.33
N PRO A 94 12.57 -21.02 -8.50
CA PRO A 94 12.93 -21.61 -9.78
C PRO A 94 11.78 -22.42 -10.39
N SER A 95 11.80 -22.60 -11.71
CA SER A 95 10.77 -23.34 -12.46
C SER A 95 10.54 -24.74 -11.90
N GLU A 96 11.63 -25.46 -11.61
CA GLU A 96 11.58 -26.84 -11.11
C GLU A 96 10.89 -26.91 -9.75
N LEU A 97 11.23 -25.99 -8.84
CA LEU A 97 10.64 -25.93 -7.51
C LEU A 97 9.16 -25.52 -7.55
N THR A 98 8.80 -24.60 -8.44
CA THR A 98 7.39 -24.22 -8.68
C THR A 98 6.58 -25.42 -9.17
N MET A 99 7.13 -26.21 -10.09
CA MET A 99 6.50 -27.44 -10.59
C MET A 99 6.33 -28.48 -9.48
N LEU A 100 7.38 -28.69 -8.67
CA LEU A 100 7.32 -29.64 -7.55
C LEU A 100 6.24 -29.26 -6.53
N ILE A 101 6.14 -27.97 -6.17
CA ILE A 101 5.10 -27.45 -5.29
C ILE A 101 3.71 -27.67 -5.89
N ALA A 102 3.54 -27.49 -7.21
CA ALA A 102 2.28 -27.72 -7.89
C ALA A 102 1.87 -29.20 -7.87
N ILE A 103 2.81 -30.11 -8.12
CA ILE A 103 2.61 -31.57 -8.03
C ILE A 103 2.22 -31.94 -6.60
N ASN A 104 2.96 -31.48 -5.59
CA ASN A 104 2.69 -31.83 -4.20
C ASN A 104 1.27 -31.37 -3.77
N LYS A 105 0.88 -30.14 -4.12
CA LYS A 105 -0.48 -29.63 -3.88
C LYS A 105 -1.56 -30.43 -4.61
N PHE A 106 -1.27 -30.94 -5.81
CA PHE A 106 -2.19 -31.80 -6.54
C PHE A 106 -2.38 -33.12 -5.81
N LEU A 107 -1.29 -33.75 -5.37
CA LEU A 107 -1.33 -35.00 -4.61
C LEU A 107 -2.08 -34.84 -3.29
N ASP A 108 -1.84 -33.76 -2.55
CA ASP A 108 -2.58 -33.44 -1.32
C ASP A 108 -4.10 -33.38 -1.57
N ARG A 109 -4.51 -32.70 -2.64
CA ARG A 109 -5.93 -32.59 -3.01
C ARG A 109 -6.51 -33.92 -3.47
N LEU A 110 -5.74 -34.70 -4.22
CA LEU A 110 -6.16 -36.02 -4.68
C LEU A 110 -6.36 -36.96 -3.49
N LEU A 111 -5.37 -37.02 -2.60
CA LEU A 111 -5.42 -37.81 -1.37
C LEU A 111 -6.60 -37.38 -0.51
N PHE A 112 -6.79 -36.06 -0.32
CA PHE A 112 -7.94 -35.53 0.41
C PHE A 112 -9.26 -36.02 -0.20
N LYS A 113 -9.43 -35.92 -1.53
CA LYS A 113 -10.64 -36.45 -2.18
C LYS A 113 -10.79 -37.94 -1.93
N LEU A 114 -9.74 -38.75 -2.12
CA LEU A 114 -9.85 -40.21 -1.94
C LEU A 114 -10.18 -40.61 -0.50
N THR A 115 -9.72 -39.84 0.48
CA THR A 115 -9.88 -40.14 1.91
C THR A 115 -11.14 -39.53 2.52
N THR A 116 -11.65 -38.44 1.96
CA THR A 116 -12.88 -37.76 2.43
C THR A 116 -14.11 -38.07 1.58
N SER A 117 -13.94 -38.66 0.39
CA SER A 117 -15.02 -39.29 -0.37
C SER A 117 -15.29 -40.67 0.23
N ARG A 118 -16.04 -40.72 1.34
CA ARG A 118 -16.83 -41.92 1.65
C ARG A 118 -18.16 -41.83 0.89
N PRO A 119 -18.75 -42.97 0.49
CA PRO A 119 -20.09 -42.99 -0.10
C PRO A 119 -21.15 -42.37 0.82
#